data_AF-A0A7C9JSN3-F1
#
_entry.id   AF-A0A7C9JSN3-F1
#
_cell.length_a   1.000
_cell.length_b   1.000
_cell.length_c   1.000
_cell.angle_alpha   90.00
_cell.angle_beta   90.00
_cell.angle_gamma   90.00
#
_symmetry.space_group_name_H-M   'P 1'
#
loop_
_entity.id
_entity.type
_entity.pdbx_description
1 polymer ?
#
loop_
_entity_poly.entity_id
_entity_poly.type
_entity_poly.pdbx_seq_one_letter_code
_entity_poly.pdbx_strand_id
1 'polypeptide(L)'
;RGARCRWPGWVALCERRGLVRSMSAKGCSPDNAACEGFFGRPENEFFHYRDWRGVSLAEFRERLEAYLAYYREGRIKRSPGWLSPDEYRRSEGCGVVKTSWTII
;
A
#
# COMPACT_ATOMS: atom_id res chain seq x y z
N ARG A 1 -17.11 1.57 -9.69
CA ARG A 1 -15.77 1.00 -9.99
C ARG A 1 -14.93 2.07 -10.68
N GLY A 2 -13.65 2.22 -10.31
CA GLY A 2 -12.76 3.25 -10.87
C GLY A 2 -12.46 3.04 -12.36
N ALA A 3 -12.33 4.12 -13.12
CA ALA A 3 -12.01 4.08 -14.55
C ALA A 3 -10.60 3.51 -14.81
N ARG A 4 -9.62 3.85 -13.96
CA ARG A 4 -8.23 3.41 -14.09
C ARG A 4 -8.05 1.89 -14.10
N CYS A 5 -8.76 1.16 -13.24
CA CYS A 5 -8.67 -0.30 -13.17
C CYS A 5 -9.33 -1.02 -14.36
N ARG A 6 -9.98 -0.29 -15.27
CA ARG A 6 -10.58 -0.81 -16.51
C ARG A 6 -9.91 -0.27 -17.76
N TRP A 7 -8.88 0.57 -17.62
CA TRP A 7 -8.13 1.08 -18.76
C TRP A 7 -7.53 -0.09 -19.56
N PRO A 8 -7.70 -0.14 -20.91
CA PRO A 8 -7.23 -1.27 -21.71
C PRO A 8 -5.75 -1.62 -21.51
N GLY A 9 -4.89 -0.61 -21.31
CA GLY A 9 -3.47 -0.84 -21.04
C GLY A 9 -3.21 -1.58 -19.72
N TRP A 10 -4.01 -1.32 -18.68
CA TRP A 10 -3.96 -2.03 -17.41
C TRP A 10 -4.43 -3.48 -17.56
N VAL A 11 -5.54 -3.69 -18.28
CA VAL A 11 -6.07 -5.03 -18.56
C VAL A 11 -5.04 -5.89 -19.28
N ALA A 12 -4.46 -5.35 -20.36
CA ALA A 12 -3.43 -6.03 -21.14
C ALA A 12 -2.17 -6.31 -20.31
N LEU A 13 -1.77 -5.40 -19.41
CA LEU A 13 -0.63 -5.63 -18.52
C LEU A 13 -0.87 -6.79 -17.55
N CYS A 14 -2.05 -6.84 -16.93
CA CYS A 14 -2.41 -7.95 -16.03
C CYS A 14 -2.44 -9.29 -16.77
N GLU A 15 -3.02 -9.33 -17.98
CA GLU A 15 -3.07 -10.53 -18.81
C GLU A 15 -1.66 -11.01 -19.18
N ARG A 16 -0.78 -10.10 -19.64
CA ARG A 16 0.63 -10.43 -19.94
C ARG A 16 1.40 -10.95 -18.74
N ARG A 17 1.02 -10.55 -17.52
CA ARG A 17 1.69 -10.94 -16.27
C ARG A 17 0.99 -12.11 -15.54
N GLY A 18 -0.09 -12.67 -16.10
CA GLY A 18 -0.87 -13.73 -15.46
C GLY A 18 -1.56 -13.30 -14.15
N LEU A 19 -1.83 -12.00 -13.99
CA LEU A 19 -2.43 -11.44 -12.78
C LEU A 19 -3.96 -11.53 -12.84
N VAL A 20 -4.55 -12.24 -11.88
CA VAL A 20 -6.01 -12.29 -11.72
C VAL A 20 -6.51 -10.95 -11.20
N ARG A 21 -7.35 -10.28 -12.00
CA ARG A 21 -7.98 -9.02 -11.60
C ARG A 21 -9.28 -9.30 -10.85
N SER A 22 -9.37 -8.85 -9.61
CA SER A 22 -10.64 -8.78 -8.85
C SER A 22 -11.04 -7.32 -8.68
N MET A 23 -12.34 -7.03 -8.86
CA MET A 23 -12.89 -5.69 -8.73
C MET A 23 -14.08 -5.73 -7.78
N SER A 24 -14.09 -4.86 -6.77
CA SER A 24 -15.19 -4.70 -5.82
C SER A 24 -16.54 -4.53 -6.52
N ALA A 25 -17.59 -5.08 -5.93
CA ALA A 25 -18.95 -4.89 -6.41
C ALA A 25 -19.35 -3.40 -6.34
N LYS A 26 -20.26 -2.97 -7.22
CA LYS A 26 -20.72 -1.59 -7.22
C LYS A 26 -21.50 -1.34 -5.93
N GLY A 27 -21.09 -0.35 -5.14
CA GLY A 27 -21.74 0.00 -3.88
C GLY A 27 -21.37 -0.90 -2.68
N CYS A 28 -20.42 -1.83 -2.84
CA CYS A 28 -19.94 -2.67 -1.74
C CYS A 28 -18.71 -2.02 -1.09
N SER A 29 -18.91 -1.22 -0.04
CA SER A 29 -17.80 -0.61 0.72
C SER A 29 -16.92 -1.63 1.46
N PRO A 30 -17.41 -2.77 1.99
CA PRO A 30 -16.54 -3.73 2.68
C PRO A 30 -15.42 -4.28 1.80
N ASP A 31 -15.67 -4.48 0.50
CA ASP A 31 -14.67 -4.96 -0.47
C ASP A 31 -13.45 -4.04 -0.58
N ASN A 32 -13.61 -2.74 -0.26
CA ASN A 32 -12.55 -1.74 -0.35
C ASN A 32 -12.06 -1.25 1.03
N ALA A 33 -12.81 -1.52 2.09
CA ALA A 33 -12.58 -0.98 3.44
C ALA A 33 -11.17 -1.29 3.97
N ALA A 34 -10.62 -2.48 3.69
CA ALA A 34 -9.26 -2.82 4.08
C ALA A 34 -8.20 -1.96 3.36
N CYS A 35 -8.38 -1.71 2.06
CA CYS A 35 -7.50 -0.84 1.28
C CYS A 35 -7.66 0.63 1.70
N GLU A 36 -8.88 1.11 1.89
CA GLU A 36 -9.16 2.46 2.40
C GLU A 36 -8.52 2.68 3.77
N GLY A 37 -8.67 1.72 4.69
CA GLY A 37 -8.04 1.75 6.00
C GLY A 37 -6.52 1.66 5.95
N PHE A 38 -5.92 1.06 4.91
CA PHE A 38 -4.49 1.08 4.69
C PHE A 38 -4.02 2.44 4.19
N PHE A 39 -4.62 2.98 3.12
CA PHE A 39 -4.20 4.24 2.50
C PHE A 39 -4.54 5.48 3.32
N GLY A 40 -5.59 5.44 4.15
CA GLY A 40 -5.90 6.54 5.06
C GLY A 40 -4.85 6.74 6.16
N ARG A 41 -3.99 5.74 6.45
CA ARG A 41 -2.92 5.91 7.45
C ARG A 41 -1.76 6.76 6.98
N PRO A 42 -1.08 6.49 5.84
CA PRO A 42 -0.06 7.39 5.33
C PRO A 42 -0.63 8.78 5.06
N GLU A 43 -1.87 8.91 4.59
CA GLU A 43 -2.50 10.22 4.45
C GLU A 43 -2.53 10.98 5.79
N ASN A 44 -3.04 10.36 6.86
CA ASN A 44 -3.14 11.03 8.16
C ASN A 44 -1.81 11.20 8.91
N GLU A 45 -0.93 10.20 8.86
CA GLU A 45 0.28 10.14 9.70
C GLU A 45 1.51 10.73 9.01
N PHE A 46 1.59 10.60 7.68
CA PHE A 46 2.72 11.06 6.89
C PHE A 46 2.41 12.35 6.15
N PHE A 47 1.26 12.44 5.48
CA PHE A 47 0.99 13.53 4.54
C PHE A 47 0.35 14.76 5.18
N HIS A 48 -0.72 14.56 5.95
CA HIS A 48 -1.47 15.63 6.60
C HIS A 48 -0.67 16.26 7.76
N TYR A 49 -1.01 17.51 8.08
CA TYR A 49 -0.41 18.28 9.17
C TYR A 49 1.10 18.56 9.00
N ARG A 50 1.63 18.46 7.77
CA ARG A 50 2.99 18.84 7.41
C ARG A 50 2.99 19.89 6.31
N ASP A 51 3.94 20.81 6.39
CA ASP A 51 4.21 21.74 5.29
C ASP A 51 5.20 21.10 4.32
N TRP A 52 4.81 21.04 3.05
CA TRP A 52 5.62 20.48 1.97
C TRP A 52 6.24 21.56 1.08
N ARG A 53 6.01 22.86 1.38
CA ARG A 53 6.64 23.96 0.65
C ARG A 53 8.16 23.89 0.79
N GLY A 54 8.86 23.95 -0.34
CA GLY A 54 10.31 23.86 -0.39
C GLY A 54 10.88 22.44 -0.28
N VAL A 55 10.06 21.42 -0.05
CA VAL A 55 10.50 20.02 -0.08
C VAL A 55 10.62 19.56 -1.53
N SER A 56 11.79 19.10 -1.92
CA SER A 56 12.00 18.56 -3.28
C SER A 56 11.28 17.23 -3.47
N LEU A 57 11.00 16.85 -4.72
CA LEU A 57 10.42 15.53 -5.00
C LEU A 57 11.33 14.38 -4.53
N ALA A 58 12.65 14.54 -4.63
CA ALA A 58 13.61 13.54 -4.18
C ALA A 58 13.53 13.34 -2.65
N GLU A 59 13.51 14.44 -1.91
CA GLU A 59 13.38 14.43 -0.46
C GLU A 59 12.02 13.88 0.00
N PHE A 60 10.94 14.26 -0.69
CA PHE A 60 9.62 13.69 -0.42
C PHE A 60 9.63 12.16 -0.56
N ARG A 61 10.25 11.65 -1.63
CA ARG A 61 10.36 10.21 -1.89
C ARG A 61 11.15 9.49 -0.79
N GLU A 62 12.28 10.06 -0.37
CA GLU A 62 13.09 9.49 0.70
C GLU A 62 12.32 9.42 2.02
N ARG A 63 11.61 10.50 2.38
CA ARG A 63 10.77 10.53 3.58
C ARG A 63 9.62 9.52 3.51
N LEU A 64 9.00 9.38 2.34
CA LEU A 64 7.93 8.39 2.13
C LEU A 64 8.48 6.96 2.28
N GLU A 65 9.67 6.69 1.75
CA GLU A 65 10.33 5.39 1.90
C GLU A 65 10.64 5.04 3.34
N ALA A 66 11.18 6.01 4.09
CA ALA A 66 11.43 5.83 5.51
C ALA A 66 10.12 5.51 6.26
N TYR A 67 9.01 6.20 5.93
CA TYR A 67 7.70 5.89 6.50
C TYR A 67 7.22 4.48 6.14
N LEU A 68 7.37 4.05 4.89
CA LEU A 68 6.94 2.72 4.45
C LEU A 68 7.78 1.60 5.06
N ALA A 69 9.09 1.82 5.23
CA ALA A 69 9.99 0.90 5.95
C ALA A 69 9.56 0.76 7.41
N TYR A 70 9.35 1.89 8.12
CA TYR A 70 8.79 1.89 9.45
C TYR A 70 7.45 1.16 9.52
N TYR A 71 6.54 1.40 8.57
CA TYR A 71 5.23 0.76 8.55
C TYR A 71 5.33 -0.76 8.43
N ARG A 72 6.26 -1.28 7.63
CA ARG A 72 6.45 -2.74 7.46
C ARG A 72 7.12 -3.40 8.64
N GLU A 73 8.19 -2.80 9.15
CA GLU A 73 9.15 -3.48 10.04
C GLU A 73 9.01 -3.02 11.49
N GLY A 74 8.70 -1.73 11.71
CA GLY A 74 8.68 -1.12 13.04
C GLY A 74 7.28 -0.94 13.64
N ARG A 75 6.21 -0.99 12.83
CA ARG A 75 4.86 -0.69 13.31
C ARG A 75 4.23 -1.89 14.01
N ILE A 76 4.30 -1.90 15.33
CA ILE A 76 3.63 -2.92 16.16
C ILE A 76 2.11 -2.77 16.09
N LYS A 77 1.41 -3.87 15.83
CA LYS A 77 -0.06 -3.93 15.89
C LYS A 77 -0.48 -4.91 16.98
N ARG A 78 -1.37 -4.46 17.87
CA ARG A 78 -1.91 -5.31 18.95
C ARG A 78 -2.60 -6.57 18.41
N SER A 79 -3.41 -6.40 17.38
CA SER A 79 -3.96 -7.50 16.59
C SER A 79 -3.02 -7.67 15.40
N PRO A 80 -1.96 -8.49 15.53
CA PRO A 80 -1.97 -9.94 15.66
C PRO A 80 -0.88 -10.45 16.63
N GLY A 81 -1.02 -10.16 17.92
CA GLY A 81 -0.05 -10.60 18.94
C GLY A 81 1.16 -9.68 19.08
N TRP A 82 0.98 -8.36 18.86
CA TRP A 82 2.05 -7.35 19.01
C TRP A 82 3.20 -7.51 18.01
N LEU A 83 2.88 -7.94 16.79
CA LEU A 83 3.83 -8.08 15.70
C LEU A 83 3.78 -6.90 14.74
N SER A 84 4.90 -6.60 14.10
CA SER A 84 4.93 -5.80 12.87
C SER A 84 4.30 -6.56 11.69
N PRO A 85 3.87 -5.86 10.62
CA PRO A 85 3.34 -6.53 9.43
C PRO A 85 4.27 -7.57 8.82
N ASP A 86 5.59 -7.33 8.84
CA ASP A 86 6.57 -8.29 8.33
C ASP A 86 6.75 -9.50 9.25
N GLU A 87 6.80 -9.29 10.56
CA GLU A 87 6.86 -10.39 11.51
C GLU A 87 5.61 -11.27 11.44
N TYR A 88 4.43 -10.65 11.32
CA TYR A 88 3.17 -11.37 11.13
C TYR A 88 3.18 -12.16 9.82
N ARG A 89 3.62 -11.58 8.70
CA ARG A 89 3.75 -12.35 7.45
C ARG A 89 4.68 -13.54 7.60
N ARG A 90 5.82 -13.37 8.28
CA ARG A 90 6.76 -14.47 8.55
C ARG A 90 6.13 -15.56 9.43
N SER A 91 5.34 -15.20 10.45
CA SER A 91 4.65 -16.20 11.28
C SER A 91 3.61 -17.00 10.51
N GLU A 92 2.97 -16.38 9.51
CA GLU A 92 1.99 -17.02 8.61
C GLU A 92 2.66 -17.75 7.41
N GLY A 93 3.99 -17.87 7.39
CA GLY A 93 4.71 -18.51 6.28
C GLY A 93 4.70 -17.73 4.96
N CYS A 94 4.27 -16.47 4.97
CA CYS A 94 4.30 -15.58 3.82
C CYS A 94 5.68 -14.92 3.67
N GLY A 95 6.20 -14.88 2.43
CA GLY A 95 7.47 -14.23 2.12
C GLY A 95 7.46 -12.71 2.39
N VAL A 96 8.66 -12.13 2.56
CA VAL A 96 8.83 -10.69 2.76
C VAL A 96 8.66 -9.94 1.43
N VAL A 97 7.80 -8.92 1.41
CA VAL A 97 7.64 -8.06 0.23
C VAL A 97 8.77 -7.02 0.23
N LYS A 98 9.87 -7.32 -0.47
CA LYS A 98 10.87 -6.30 -0.79
C LYS A 98 10.24 -5.32 -1.79
N THR A 99 10.05 -4.08 -1.37
CA THR A 99 9.61 -3.01 -2.28
C THR A 99 10.80 -2.60 -3.13
N SER A 100 10.92 -3.22 -4.30
CA SER A 100 11.63 -2.62 -5.41
C SER A 100 10.63 -1.77 -6.17
N TRP A 101 10.95 -0.50 -6.42
CA TRP A 101 10.12 0.47 -7.17
C TRP A 101 9.75 0.04 -8.60
N THR A 102 10.18 -1.13 -9.06
CA THR A 102 10.01 -1.61 -10.43
C THR A 102 8.54 -1.88 -10.83
N ILE A 103 7.55 -1.65 -9.96
CA ILE A 103 6.12 -1.92 -10.24
C ILE A 103 5.19 -0.75 -9.82
N ILE A 104 5.65 0.49 -9.88
CA ILE A 104 4.75 1.67 -9.92
C ILE A 104 5.10 2.51 -11.14
#